data_AF-A0A353VZS8-F1
#
_entry.id   AF-A0A353VZS8-F1
#
_cell.length_a   1.000
_cell.length_b   1.000
_cell.length_c   1.000
_cell.angle_alpha   90.00
_cell.angle_beta   90.00
_cell.angle_gamma   90.00
#
_symmetry.space_group_name_H-M   'P 1'
#
loop_
_entity.id
_entity.type
_entity.pdbx_description
1 polymer ?
#
loop_
_entity_poly.entity_id
_entity_poly.type
_entity_poly.pdbx_seq_one_letter_code
_entity_poly.pdbx_strand_id
1 'polypeptide(L)' 'MCGITALIRLGGSPEQLRHITAMTDILWHRGPDDEGFALFGCNPLQISVFGGEDTPVQAYESDMPYAPQGLVPDLIPEGT' A
#
# COMPACT_ATOMS: atom_id res chain seq x y z
N MET A 1 16.35 3.15 -8.34
CA MET A 1 15.29 3.57 -9.28
C MET A 1 13.97 3.41 -8.54
N CYS A 2 12.82 3.88 -9.02
CA CYS A 2 11.55 3.60 -8.36
C CYS A 2 10.68 2.75 -9.29
N GLY A 3 9.98 1.77 -8.73
CA GLY A 3 8.92 1.02 -9.40
C GLY A 3 7.57 1.49 -8.87
N ILE A 4 6.61 1.78 -9.75
CA ILE A 4 5.26 2.17 -9.36
C ILE A 4 4.27 1.29 -10.12
N THR A 5 3.28 0.79 -9.40
CA THR A 5 2.16 0.04 -9.95
C THR A 5 0.85 0.58 -9.39
N ALA A 6 -0.23 0.45 -10.15
CA ALA A 6 -1.56 0.86 -9.73
C ALA A 6 -2.60 -0.12 -10.26
N LEU A 7 -3.60 -0.43 -9.44
CA LEU A 7 -4.74 -1.27 -9.79
C LEU A 7 -6.04 -0.54 -9.45
N ILE A 8 -6.88 -0.30 -10.46
CA ILE A 8 -8.17 0.36 -10.30
C ILE A 8 -9.28 -0.64 -10.63
N ARG A 9 -10.22 -0.83 -9.70
CA ARG A 9 -11.46 -1.61 -9.91
C ARG A 9 -12.63 -0.83 -9.36
N LEU A 10 -13.63 -0.60 -10.19
CA LEU A 10 -14.80 0.24 -9.84
C LEU A 10 -15.83 -0.44 -8.92
N GLY A 11 -15.58 -1.69 -8.50
CA GLY A 11 -16.52 -2.48 -7.68
C GLY A 11 -15.93 -3.14 -6.45
N GLY A 12 -14.63 -2.93 -6.16
CA GLY A 12 -13.96 -3.48 -4.98
C GLY A 12 -13.91 -5.01 -4.89
N SER A 13 -12.86 -5.55 -4.29
CA SER A 13 -12.81 -6.91 -3.73
C SER A 13 -11.49 -7.08 -2.98
N PRO A 14 -11.47 -7.81 -1.85
CA PRO A 14 -10.23 -8.16 -1.16
C PRO A 14 -9.19 -8.85 -2.05
N GLU A 15 -9.60 -9.53 -3.12
CA GLU A 15 -8.69 -10.20 -4.05
C GLU A 15 -7.69 -9.25 -4.72
N GLN A 16 -8.06 -7.97 -4.84
CA GLN A 16 -7.21 -6.94 -5.43
C GLN A 16 -5.93 -6.70 -4.63
N LEU A 17 -5.95 -6.95 -3.32
CA LEU A 17 -4.77 -6.84 -2.47
C LEU A 17 -3.70 -7.83 -2.90
N ARG A 18 -4.08 -9.07 -3.18
CA ARG A 18 -3.14 -10.08 -3.67
C ARG A 18 -2.52 -9.69 -5.00
N HIS A 19 -3.31 -9.04 -5.88
CA HIS A 19 -2.80 -8.58 -7.17
C HIS A 19 -1.83 -7.41 -7.02
N ILE A 20 -2.15 -6.40 -6.20
CA ILE A 20 -1.24 -5.27 -6.03
C ILE A 20 0.07 -5.70 -5.35
N THR A 21 0.01 -6.59 -4.35
CA THR A 21 1.21 -7.18 -3.72
C THR A 21 2.06 -7.92 -4.75
N ALA A 22 1.47 -8.82 -5.55
CA ALA A 22 2.23 -9.53 -6.59
C ALA A 22 2.86 -8.58 -7.63
N MET A 23 2.20 -7.46 -7.94
CA MET A 23 2.74 -6.44 -8.84
C MET A 23 3.90 -5.66 -8.20
N THR A 24 3.84 -5.34 -6.90
CA THR A 24 4.92 -4.66 -6.18
C THR A 24 6.13 -5.58 -6.00
N ASP A 25 5.92 -6.86 -5.71
CA ASP A 25 7.01 -7.85 -5.54
C ASP A 25 7.87 -7.98 -6.81
N ILE A 26 7.23 -7.96 -7.99
CA ILE A 26 7.95 -7.98 -9.28
C ILE A 26 8.84 -6.74 -9.43
N LEU A 27 8.43 -5.60 -8.87
CA LEU A 27 9.12 -4.32 -8.96
C LEU A 27 10.19 -4.11 -7.89
N TRP A 28 10.29 -4.97 -6.87
CA TRP A 28 11.24 -4.86 -5.75
C TRP A 28 12.68 -4.59 -6.19
N HIS A 29 13.14 -5.27 -7.26
CA HIS A 29 14.47 -5.09 -7.83
C HIS A 29 14.79 -3.67 -8.33
N ARG A 30 13.80 -2.77 -8.40
CA ARG A 30 13.99 -1.40 -8.87
C ARG A 30 14.45 -0.44 -7.78
N GLY A 31 14.29 -0.75 -6.48
CA GLY A 31 14.79 0.10 -5.39
C GLY A 31 14.52 -0.50 -4.00
N PRO A 32 15.54 -0.55 -3.11
CA PRO A 32 15.43 -1.18 -1.79
C PRO A 32 15.10 -0.19 -0.65
N ASP A 33 14.85 1.09 -0.95
CA ASP A 33 14.88 2.15 0.07
C ASP A 33 13.50 2.46 0.69
N ASP A 34 12.41 2.09 0.02
CA ASP A 34 11.03 2.25 0.52
C ASP A 34 10.06 1.42 -0.35
N GLU A 35 9.15 0.71 0.29
CA GLU A 35 8.09 -0.06 -0.36
C GLU A 35 6.73 0.25 0.26
N GLY A 36 5.65 0.09 -0.50
CA GLY A 36 4.33 0.31 0.05
C GLY A 36 3.26 0.55 -1.00
N PHE A 37 2.03 0.69 -0.54
CA PHE A 37 0.90 1.07 -1.38
C PHE A 37 -0.14 1.85 -0.58
N ALA A 38 -0.89 2.69 -1.30
CA ALA A 38 -2.03 3.41 -0.76
C ALA A 38 -3.32 2.82 -1.35
N LEU A 39 -4.28 2.53 -0.48
CA LEU A 39 -5.61 2.06 -0.86
C LEU A 39 -6.59 3.21 -0.76
N PHE A 40 -7.39 3.36 -1.82
CA PHE A 40 -8.47 4.32 -1.91
C PHE A 40 -9.79 3.55 -1.94
N GLY A 41 -10.64 3.76 -0.94
CA GLY A 41 -11.98 3.20 -0.92
C GLY A 41 -12.95 3.93 -1.86
N CYS A 42 -14.22 3.54 -1.81
CA CYS A 42 -15.29 4.26 -2.51
C CYS A 42 -15.45 5.71 -2.00
N ASN A 43 -15.08 5.95 -0.74
CA ASN A 43 -14.91 7.29 -0.20
C ASN A 43 -13.46 7.76 -0.43
N PRO A 44 -13.20 8.76 -1.29
CA PRO A 44 -11.86 9.22 -1.61
C PRO A 44 -11.13 9.88 -0.43
N LEU A 45 -11.84 10.22 0.65
CA LEU A 45 -11.25 10.73 1.89
C LEU A 45 -10.73 9.62 2.80
N GLN A 46 -11.08 8.36 2.53
CA GLN A 46 -10.62 7.20 3.29
C GLN A 46 -9.44 6.57 2.56
N ILE A 47 -8.25 6.93 3.02
CA ILE A 47 -6.98 6.46 2.47
C ILE A 47 -6.29 5.61 3.53
N SER A 48 -5.87 4.41 3.15
CA SER A 48 -5.04 3.56 3.99
C SER A 48 -3.67 3.41 3.35
N VAL A 49 -2.63 3.83 4.07
CA VAL A 49 -1.24 3.80 3.58
C VAL A 49 -0.48 2.70 4.32
N PHE A 50 0.19 1.85 3.57
CA PHE A 50 0.96 0.71 4.08
C PHE A 50 2.40 0.82 3.58
N GLY A 51 3.36 0.56 4.47
CA GLY A 51 4.77 0.40 4.12
C GLY A 51 5.14 -1.08 4.01
N GLY A 52 6.30 -1.39 3.43
CA GLY A 52 6.84 -2.73 3.29
C GLY A 52 7.95 -3.06 4.29
N GLU A 53 8.60 -4.21 4.10
CA GLU A 53 9.71 -4.67 4.96
C GLU A 53 10.91 -3.70 4.92
N ASP A 54 11.13 -3.08 3.76
CA ASP A 54 12.20 -2.13 3.53
C ASP A 54 11.85 -0.68 3.94
N THR A 55 10.61 -0.41 4.39
CA THR A 55 10.20 0.94 4.82
C THR A 55 10.88 1.32 6.15
N PRO A 56 11.64 2.44 6.20
CA PRO A 56 12.29 2.87 7.43
C PRO A 56 11.30 3.20 8.55
N VAL A 57 11.63 2.83 9.80
CA VAL A 57 10.80 3.12 10.99
C VAL A 57 10.45 4.61 11.10
N GLN A 58 11.36 5.50 10.73
CA GLN A 58 11.16 6.94 10.78
C GLN A 58 10.04 7.42 9.83
N ALA A 59 9.74 6.66 8.76
CA ALA A 59 8.62 6.95 7.88
C ALA A 59 7.28 6.72 8.61
N TYR A 60 7.18 5.65 9.41
CA TYR A 60 6.01 5.36 10.24
C TYR A 60 5.82 6.38 11.39
N GLU A 61 6.92 6.87 11.97
CA GLU A 61 6.90 7.87 13.05
C GLU A 61 6.71 9.32 12.55
N SER A 62 6.57 9.51 11.25
CA SER A 62 6.46 10.84 10.64
C SER A 62 5.11 11.49 10.92
N ASP A 63 5.10 12.79 11.23
CA ASP A 63 3.89 13.62 11.31
C ASP A 63 3.30 13.98 9.93
N MET A 64 3.74 13.31 8.86
CA MET A 64 3.23 13.55 7.51
C MET A 64 1.78 13.03 7.38
N PRO A 65 0.90 13.75 6.65
CA PRO A 65 -0.51 13.35 6.48
C PRO A 65 -0.74 11.96 5.89
N TYR A 66 0.27 11.38 5.24
CA TYR A 66 0.21 10.08 4.57
C TYR A 66 1.36 9.16 5.01
N ALA A 67 1.81 9.30 6.27
CA ALA A 67 2.74 8.34 6.85
C ALA A 67 2.11 6.93 6.84
N PRO A 68 2.89 5.87 6.56
CA PRO A 68 2.39 4.50 6.57
C PRO A 68 1.90 4.11 7.96
N GLN A 69 0.79 3.37 8.03
CA GLN A 69 0.14 3.00 9.29
C GLN A 69 0.14 1.49 9.57
N GLY A 70 0.71 0.68 8.66
CA GLY A 70 0.80 -0.78 8.81
C GLY A 70 1.81 -1.43 7.86
N LEU A 71 2.11 -2.71 8.10
CA LEU A 71 3.11 -3.49 7.36
C LEU A 71 2.53 -4.27 6.17
N VAL A 72 1.29 -4.78 6.26
CA VAL A 72 0.67 -5.65 5.24
C VAL A 72 -0.86 -5.53 5.38
N PRO A 73 -1.66 -5.56 4.30
CA PRO A 73 -3.10 -5.35 4.35
C PRO A 73 -3.87 -6.63 4.72
N ASP A 74 -3.27 -7.57 5.47
CA ASP A 74 -3.87 -8.88 5.79
C ASP A 74 -5.21 -8.80 6.54
N LEU A 75 -5.64 -7.60 6.92
CA LEU A 75 -6.94 -7.33 7.52
C LEU A 75 -7.48 -5.99 6.99
N ILE A 76 -8.04 -5.94 5.78
CA ILE A 76 -9.12 -4.98 5.55
C ILE A 76 -10.36 -5.61 6.16
N PRO A 77 -10.97 -5.03 7.21
CA PRO A 77 -12.21 -5.54 7.77
C PRO A 77 -13.25 -5.66 6.65
N GLU A 78 -13.86 -6.84 6.51
CA GLU A 78 -14.98 -7.01 5.59
C GLU A 78 -16.06 -5.96 5.91
N GLY A 79 -16.36 -5.08 4.96
CA GLY A 79 -17.47 -4.14 5.05
C GLY A 79 -17.13 -2.66 5.26
N THR A 80 -16.16 -2.11 4.51
CA THR A 80 -16.04 -0.65 4.29
C THR A 80 -16.48 -0.26 2.88
#